data_AF-A0A8S0WL76-F1
#
_entry.id   AF-A0A8S0WL76-F1
#
_cell.length_a   1.000
_cell.length_b   1.000
_cell.length_c   1.000
_cell.angle_alpha   90.00
_cell.angle_beta   90.00
_cell.angle_gamma   90.00
#
_symmetry.space_group_name_H-M   'P 1'
#
loop_
_entity.id
_entity.type
_entity.pdbx_description
1 polymer ?
#
loop_
_entity_poly.entity_id
_entity_poly.type
_entity_poly.pdbx_seq_one_letter_code
_entity_poly.pdbx_strand_id
1 'polypeptide(L)'
;MADNLDGWAVVDDRDPSIQYDEGLWRPVKIGPTNGVGIDTTYNGSVMQPVIRGGMSFKFNGGDGRVLASVAAATERNITDETIMNSMFSWECFIDGRQVDSGALSDIEKGQNNYELCRWRGFSIAERALTVNVSTQEWPFGIDRIEYVPAVRGGYTIVDPLNPRISTDAFRNETSREVRMNANGSKMTYEYFGTAVACHGKIEGSTLPSSSATYQVDGEDPVSFDVPGSSGIETTGLQLFETPTRTSGAHTLTVTYTGSQARMPLVVSSLIVQEDPNVPFLLPLPVHRPVTQVLQVSALVGTQVHRLRLARRDLVARRFR
;
A
#
# COMPACT_ATOMS: atom_id res chain seq x y z
N MET A 1 6.24 -31.69 -13.34
CA MET A 1 6.36 -30.84 -12.14
C MET A 1 6.39 -29.43 -12.65
N ALA A 2 5.27 -28.71 -12.52
CA ALA A 2 5.27 -27.28 -12.79
C ALA A 2 6.02 -26.64 -11.63
N ASP A 3 7.14 -26.00 -11.89
CA ASP A 3 7.79 -25.16 -10.89
C ASP A 3 6.74 -24.13 -10.47
N ASN A 4 6.38 -24.18 -9.20
CA ASN A 4 5.50 -23.21 -8.56
C ASN A 4 6.18 -21.85 -8.75
N LEU A 5 5.71 -21.07 -9.73
CA LEU A 5 6.16 -19.71 -9.97
C LEU A 5 5.58 -18.84 -8.86
N ASP A 6 6.12 -19.02 -7.65
CA ASP A 6 5.73 -18.32 -6.43
C ASP A 6 6.31 -16.90 -6.51
N GLY A 7 5.68 -16.04 -7.31
CA GLY A 7 6.02 -14.63 -7.38
C GLY A 7 4.94 -13.80 -8.06
N TRP A 8 4.44 -12.80 -7.35
CA TRP A 8 3.50 -11.82 -7.88
C TRP A 8 4.30 -10.62 -8.41
N ALA A 9 4.13 -10.31 -9.69
CA ALA A 9 4.46 -9.02 -10.27
C ALA A 9 3.43 -8.00 -9.81
N VAL A 10 3.89 -6.79 -9.49
CA VAL A 10 3.04 -5.69 -9.02
C VAL A 10 3.20 -4.49 -9.92
N VAL A 11 2.06 -3.90 -10.27
CA VAL A 11 1.94 -2.75 -11.18
C VAL A 11 1.20 -1.65 -10.45
N ASP A 12 1.89 -0.52 -10.28
CA ASP A 12 1.40 0.70 -9.63
C ASP A 12 0.19 1.29 -10.37
N ASP A 13 -0.72 1.95 -9.65
CA ASP A 13 -1.90 2.60 -10.25
C ASP A 13 -1.54 3.62 -11.34
N ARG A 14 -0.33 4.16 -11.33
CA ARG A 14 0.16 5.15 -12.32
C ARG A 14 1.14 4.58 -13.33
N ASP A 15 1.30 3.26 -13.39
CA ASP A 15 2.15 2.66 -14.40
C ASP A 15 1.63 3.01 -15.81
N PRO A 16 2.49 3.52 -16.71
CA PRO A 16 2.07 3.96 -18.05
C PRO A 16 1.55 2.83 -18.94
N SER A 17 1.73 1.56 -18.56
CA SER A 17 1.12 0.42 -19.23
C SER A 17 -0.37 0.26 -18.93
N ILE A 18 -0.88 0.90 -17.88
CA ILE A 18 -2.32 0.95 -17.58
C ILE A 18 -2.96 2.08 -18.41
N GLN A 19 -3.92 1.70 -19.25
CA GLN A 19 -4.68 2.64 -20.07
C GLN A 19 -6.00 2.96 -19.40
N TYR A 20 -6.13 4.16 -18.87
CA TYR A 20 -7.36 4.70 -18.30
C TYR A 20 -8.16 5.46 -19.36
N ASP A 21 -9.50 5.36 -19.30
CA ASP A 21 -10.37 6.18 -20.13
C ASP A 21 -10.08 7.69 -19.92
N GLU A 22 -9.83 8.40 -21.00
CA GLU A 22 -9.41 9.80 -20.95
C GLU A 22 -10.43 10.70 -20.24
N GLY A 23 -9.94 11.53 -19.30
CA GLY A 23 -10.74 12.49 -18.55
C GLY A 23 -11.70 11.90 -17.52
N LEU A 24 -11.77 10.57 -17.40
CA LEU A 24 -12.65 9.87 -16.47
C LEU A 24 -11.98 9.45 -15.16
N TRP A 25 -10.65 9.54 -15.11
CA TRP A 25 -9.85 9.15 -13.96
C TRP A 25 -8.96 10.29 -13.48
N ARG A 26 -8.70 10.33 -12.18
CA ARG A 26 -7.77 11.29 -11.58
C ARG A 26 -6.91 10.63 -10.51
N PRO A 27 -5.62 11.01 -10.43
CA PRO A 27 -4.78 10.59 -9.33
C PRO A 27 -5.23 11.28 -8.03
N VAL A 28 -5.37 10.50 -6.97
CA VAL A 28 -5.66 11.00 -5.63
C VAL A 28 -4.55 10.54 -4.70
N LYS A 29 -3.97 11.48 -3.94
CA LYS A 29 -3.07 11.13 -2.85
C LYS A 29 -3.92 10.75 -1.65
N ILE A 30 -3.82 9.50 -1.22
CA ILE A 30 -4.41 9.05 0.03
C ILE A 30 -3.30 9.11 1.07
N GLY A 31 -3.33 10.14 1.92
CA GLY A 31 -2.48 10.16 3.11
C GLY A 31 -2.97 9.14 4.13
N PRO A 32 -2.15 8.78 5.14
CA PRO A 32 -2.63 8.02 6.28
C PRO A 32 -3.78 8.81 6.91
N THR A 33 -5.01 8.36 6.72
CA THR A 33 -6.18 9.03 7.29
C THR A 33 -6.10 8.90 8.80
N ASN A 34 -6.16 10.03 9.50
CA ASN A 34 -6.07 10.16 10.96
C ASN A 34 -7.12 9.29 11.71
N GLY A 35 -6.90 7.97 11.82
CA GLY A 35 -7.68 7.07 12.67
C GLY A 35 -8.80 6.27 12.00
N VAL A 36 -8.89 6.22 10.68
CA VAL A 36 -9.67 5.18 9.97
C VAL A 36 -8.64 4.23 9.39
N GLY A 37 -8.66 2.96 9.80
CA GLY A 37 -7.63 1.93 9.54
C GLY A 37 -7.43 1.53 8.08
N ILE A 38 -7.34 2.51 7.18
CA ILE A 38 -6.94 2.34 5.79
C ILE A 38 -5.43 2.16 5.81
N ASP A 39 -4.96 0.94 5.53
CA ASP A 39 -3.53 0.67 5.29
C ASP A 39 -2.99 1.64 4.23
N THR A 40 -1.68 1.93 4.28
CA THR A 40 -1.05 2.82 3.29
C THR A 40 -1.22 2.26 1.87
N THR A 41 -1.60 3.13 0.94
CA THR A 41 -1.69 2.81 -0.49
C THR A 41 -0.31 2.49 -1.05
N TYR A 42 -0.27 1.60 -2.04
CA TYR A 42 0.95 1.35 -2.78
C TYR A 42 1.40 2.67 -3.41
N ASN A 43 2.65 3.06 -3.13
CA ASN A 43 3.22 4.32 -3.59
C ASN A 43 2.44 5.60 -3.17
N GLY A 44 1.56 5.51 -2.17
CA GLY A 44 0.87 6.67 -1.60
C GLY A 44 -0.17 7.33 -2.52
N SER A 45 -0.63 6.64 -3.58
CA SER A 45 -1.68 7.13 -4.46
C SER A 45 -2.68 6.07 -4.88
N VAL A 46 -3.82 6.53 -5.40
CA VAL A 46 -4.76 5.71 -6.15
C VAL A 46 -5.23 6.46 -7.39
N MET A 47 -5.72 5.71 -8.38
CA MET A 47 -6.48 6.24 -9.50
C MET A 47 -7.97 6.12 -9.22
N GLN A 48 -8.64 7.26 -9.09
CA GLN A 48 -10.06 7.34 -8.75
C GLN A 48 -10.90 7.72 -9.99
N PRO A 49 -12.01 7.01 -10.29
CA PRO A 49 -12.95 7.44 -11.33
C PRO A 49 -13.74 8.67 -10.87
N VAL A 50 -14.14 9.52 -11.81
CA VAL A 50 -14.96 10.72 -11.53
C VAL A 50 -16.41 10.35 -11.25
N ILE A 51 -17.01 9.56 -12.15
CA ILE A 51 -18.38 9.00 -12.03
C ILE A 51 -18.39 7.59 -12.60
N ARG A 52 -17.74 7.39 -13.74
CA ARG A 52 -17.54 6.09 -14.38
C ARG A 52 -16.21 6.10 -15.08
N GLY A 53 -15.66 4.93 -15.36
CA GLY A 53 -14.46 4.81 -16.17
C GLY A 53 -14.11 3.36 -16.45
N GLY A 54 -13.43 3.13 -17.56
CA GLY A 54 -12.72 1.90 -17.87
C GLY A 54 -11.22 2.07 -17.62
N MET A 55 -10.56 0.98 -17.26
CA MET A 55 -9.13 0.83 -17.44
C MET A 55 -8.82 -0.49 -18.14
N SER A 56 -7.72 -0.55 -18.88
CA SER A 56 -7.18 -1.77 -19.45
C SER A 56 -5.69 -1.91 -19.19
N PHE A 57 -5.25 -3.16 -19.04
CA PHE A 57 -3.85 -3.49 -18.77
C PHE A 57 -3.50 -4.80 -19.47
N LYS A 58 -2.38 -4.80 -20.21
CA LYS A 58 -1.85 -5.99 -20.87
C LYS A 58 -0.79 -6.63 -20.00
N PHE A 59 -0.89 -7.93 -19.80
CA PHE A 59 0.07 -8.70 -19.03
C PHE A 59 0.34 -10.05 -19.67
N ASN A 60 1.44 -10.69 -19.29
CA ASN A 60 1.74 -12.05 -19.72
C ASN A 60 1.74 -12.94 -18.48
N GLY A 61 0.67 -13.71 -18.26
CA GLY A 61 0.44 -14.43 -17.00
C GLY A 61 -0.85 -15.25 -16.98
N GLY A 62 -1.08 -16.00 -15.89
CA GLY A 62 -2.26 -16.89 -15.73
C GLY A 62 -3.17 -16.55 -14.55
N ASP A 63 -2.61 -15.99 -13.48
CA ASP A 63 -3.33 -15.68 -12.25
C ASP A 63 -3.10 -14.21 -11.89
N GLY A 64 -4.05 -13.60 -11.21
CA GLY A 64 -3.90 -12.22 -10.79
C GLY A 64 -5.07 -11.63 -10.01
N ARG A 65 -4.93 -10.38 -9.60
CA ARG A 65 -5.94 -9.59 -8.88
C ARG A 65 -5.77 -8.09 -9.07
N VAL A 66 -6.87 -7.35 -8.87
CA VAL A 66 -6.88 -5.89 -8.80
C VAL A 66 -7.18 -5.48 -7.36
N LEU A 67 -6.31 -4.67 -6.77
CA LEU A 67 -6.46 -4.16 -5.41
C LEU A 67 -6.84 -2.67 -5.45
N ALA A 68 -7.75 -2.30 -4.56
CA ALA A 68 -8.26 -0.94 -4.45
C ALA A 68 -8.29 -0.47 -3.00
N SER A 69 -8.35 0.84 -2.85
CA SER A 69 -8.73 1.50 -1.62
C SER A 69 -10.18 1.93 -1.71
N VAL A 70 -10.99 1.52 -0.75
CA VAL A 70 -12.40 1.90 -0.64
C VAL A 70 -12.54 2.75 0.61
N ALA A 71 -12.92 4.02 0.44
CA ALA A 71 -13.36 4.81 1.59
C ALA A 71 -14.71 4.26 2.05
N ALA A 72 -14.81 3.77 3.28
CA ALA A 72 -16.09 3.29 3.76
C ALA A 72 -17.09 4.42 3.86
N ALA A 73 -18.35 4.03 3.74
CA ALA A 73 -19.53 4.79 4.09
C ALA A 73 -19.65 5.10 5.61
N THR A 74 -18.52 5.24 6.32
CA THR A 74 -18.43 5.40 7.77
C THR A 74 -19.09 6.67 8.27
N GLU A 75 -19.13 7.74 7.48
CA GLU A 75 -19.87 8.96 7.90
C GLU A 75 -21.38 8.74 8.01
N ARG A 76 -21.94 7.75 7.29
CA ARG A 76 -23.40 7.50 7.28
C ARG A 76 -23.84 6.19 7.91
N ASN A 77 -22.90 5.38 8.42
CA ASN A 77 -23.17 4.08 9.03
C ASN A 77 -23.99 3.16 8.08
N ILE A 78 -23.73 3.25 6.78
CA ILE A 78 -24.43 2.47 5.76
C ILE A 78 -23.81 1.08 5.75
N THR A 79 -24.55 0.11 6.27
CA THR A 79 -24.24 -1.33 6.18
C THR A 79 -25.20 -2.05 5.23
N ASP A 80 -26.15 -1.32 4.63
CA ASP A 80 -27.11 -1.87 3.68
C ASP A 80 -26.44 -2.07 2.32
N GLU A 81 -26.25 -3.34 1.95
CA GLU A 81 -25.68 -3.76 0.67
C GLU A 81 -26.44 -3.19 -0.53
N THR A 82 -27.76 -2.97 -0.42
CA THR A 82 -28.59 -2.37 -1.48
C THR A 82 -28.15 -0.95 -1.77
N ILE A 83 -27.83 -0.19 -0.72
CA ILE A 83 -27.37 1.19 -0.84
C ILE A 83 -25.96 1.20 -1.42
N MET A 84 -25.07 0.32 -0.94
CA MET A 84 -23.70 0.20 -1.46
C MET A 84 -23.68 -0.16 -2.95
N ASN A 85 -24.50 -1.12 -3.38
CA ASN A 85 -24.68 -1.51 -4.79
C ASN A 85 -25.17 -0.35 -5.68
N SER A 86 -25.97 0.56 -5.11
CA SER A 86 -26.40 1.76 -5.84
C SER A 86 -25.31 2.84 -5.93
N MET A 87 -24.34 2.80 -5.02
CA MET A 87 -23.30 3.84 -4.89
C MET A 87 -22.10 3.56 -5.78
N PHE A 88 -21.67 2.30 -5.91
CA PHE A 88 -20.62 1.93 -6.84
C PHE A 88 -20.74 0.47 -7.28
N SER A 89 -20.25 0.20 -8.49
CA SER A 89 -20.22 -1.13 -9.09
C SER A 89 -18.97 -1.26 -9.95
N TRP A 90 -18.51 -2.49 -10.12
CA TRP A 90 -17.40 -2.80 -11.01
C TRP A 90 -17.59 -4.16 -11.67
N GLU A 91 -16.95 -4.31 -12.83
CA GLU A 91 -16.88 -5.56 -13.56
C GLU A 91 -15.46 -5.73 -14.08
N CYS A 92 -14.95 -6.95 -14.00
CA CYS A 92 -13.62 -7.29 -14.51
C CYS A 92 -13.69 -8.35 -15.57
N PHE A 93 -12.84 -8.20 -16.58
CA PHE A 93 -12.74 -9.09 -17.71
C PHE A 93 -11.28 -9.44 -17.98
N ILE A 94 -11.01 -10.72 -18.24
CA ILE A 94 -9.75 -11.21 -18.82
C ILE A 94 -10.06 -11.69 -20.23
N ASP A 95 -9.48 -11.04 -21.24
CA ASP A 95 -9.75 -11.29 -22.66
C ASP A 95 -11.25 -11.26 -23.03
N GLY A 96 -11.99 -10.32 -22.43
CA GLY A 96 -13.44 -10.16 -22.62
C GLY A 96 -14.30 -11.18 -21.87
N ARG A 97 -13.71 -12.14 -21.15
CA ARG A 97 -14.45 -13.05 -20.25
C ARG A 97 -14.52 -12.45 -18.85
N GLN A 98 -15.73 -12.31 -18.32
CA GLN A 98 -15.95 -11.83 -16.96
C GLN A 98 -15.32 -12.77 -15.92
N VAL A 99 -14.66 -12.21 -14.90
CA VAL A 99 -14.05 -12.94 -13.78
C VAL A 99 -14.69 -12.55 -12.46
N ASP A 100 -14.37 -13.31 -11.41
CA ASP A 100 -14.93 -13.11 -10.08
C ASP A 100 -14.55 -11.73 -9.53
N SER A 101 -15.57 -11.04 -9.01
CA SER A 101 -15.44 -9.77 -8.30
C SER A 101 -15.61 -9.98 -6.79
N GLY A 102 -14.90 -9.20 -5.98
CA GLY A 102 -15.11 -9.15 -4.53
C GLY A 102 -16.55 -8.80 -4.18
N ALA A 103 -17.07 -9.34 -3.08
CA ALA A 103 -18.41 -9.03 -2.62
C ALA A 103 -18.41 -7.72 -1.81
N LEU A 104 -19.38 -6.83 -2.09
CA LEU A 104 -19.54 -5.58 -1.34
C LEU A 104 -19.75 -5.82 0.17
N SER A 105 -20.33 -6.96 0.54
CA SER A 105 -20.52 -7.39 1.93
C SER A 105 -19.21 -7.48 2.72
N ASP A 106 -18.08 -7.63 2.02
CA ASP A 106 -16.77 -7.87 2.63
C ASP A 106 -16.01 -6.57 2.87
N ILE A 107 -16.55 -5.41 2.45
CA ILE A 107 -15.94 -4.11 2.65
C ILE A 107 -16.13 -3.70 4.11
N GLU A 108 -15.05 -3.81 4.88
CA GLU A 108 -15.01 -3.26 6.23
C GLU A 108 -14.83 -1.74 6.22
N LYS A 109 -14.93 -1.10 7.40
CA LYS A 109 -14.89 0.35 7.56
C LYS A 109 -13.56 0.97 7.10
N GLY A 110 -13.46 1.31 5.81
CA GLY A 110 -12.37 2.04 5.20
C GLY A 110 -11.24 1.06 5.03
N GLN A 111 -11.17 0.45 3.85
CA GLN A 111 -10.27 -0.66 3.60
C GLN A 111 -9.36 -0.32 2.44
N ASN A 112 -8.05 -0.49 2.66
CA ASN A 112 -7.10 -0.59 1.57
C ASN A 112 -6.79 -2.07 1.30
N ASN A 113 -6.20 -2.37 0.14
CA ASN A 113 -5.98 -3.74 -0.33
C ASN A 113 -7.29 -4.53 -0.52
N TYR A 114 -8.41 -3.85 -0.75
CA TYR A 114 -9.66 -4.53 -1.08
C TYR A 114 -9.55 -5.15 -2.47
N GLU A 115 -9.81 -6.44 -2.56
CA GLU A 115 -9.72 -7.17 -3.82
C GLU A 115 -10.97 -6.94 -4.66
N LEU A 116 -10.88 -6.02 -5.62
CA LEU A 116 -11.96 -5.77 -6.57
C LEU A 116 -12.23 -7.02 -7.39
N CYS A 117 -11.16 -7.64 -7.91
CA CYS A 117 -11.27 -8.73 -8.85
C CYS A 117 -10.14 -9.73 -8.66
N ARG A 118 -10.43 -11.00 -8.89
CA ARG A 118 -9.45 -12.08 -8.86
C ARG A 118 -9.69 -13.05 -10.01
N TRP A 119 -8.60 -13.48 -10.63
CA TRP A 119 -8.63 -14.53 -11.65
C TRP A 119 -7.57 -15.59 -11.34
N ARG A 120 -7.92 -16.84 -11.61
CA ARG A 120 -7.06 -18.00 -11.39
C ARG A 120 -7.26 -19.04 -12.48
N GLY A 121 -6.21 -19.80 -12.76
CA GLY A 121 -6.25 -20.95 -13.65
C GLY A 121 -6.37 -20.59 -15.13
N PHE A 122 -6.04 -19.36 -15.54
CA PHE A 122 -5.87 -19.07 -16.96
C PHE A 122 -4.54 -19.66 -17.43
N SER A 123 -4.47 -20.08 -18.70
CA SER A 123 -3.20 -20.51 -19.25
C SER A 123 -2.24 -19.32 -19.37
N ILE A 124 -0.98 -19.55 -19.04
CA ILE A 124 0.10 -18.57 -19.17
C ILE A 124 0.21 -18.12 -20.64
N ALA A 125 -0.15 -16.88 -20.92
CA ALA A 125 -0.10 -16.23 -22.24
C ALA A 125 -0.18 -14.71 -22.07
N GLU A 126 -0.02 -13.96 -23.18
CA GLU A 126 -0.41 -12.54 -23.20
C GLU A 126 -1.94 -12.44 -23.05
N ARG A 127 -2.37 -11.55 -22.14
CA ARG A 127 -3.76 -11.34 -21.72
C ARG A 127 -4.05 -9.86 -21.60
N ALA A 128 -5.33 -9.51 -21.73
CA ALA A 128 -5.83 -8.16 -21.45
C ALA A 128 -6.81 -8.19 -20.28
N LEU A 129 -6.46 -7.48 -19.21
CA LEU A 129 -7.37 -7.09 -18.14
C LEU A 129 -8.18 -5.87 -18.60
N THR A 130 -9.48 -5.89 -18.36
CA THR A 130 -10.35 -4.70 -18.46
C THR A 130 -11.15 -4.59 -17.17
N VAL A 131 -11.17 -3.39 -16.57
CA VAL A 131 -11.97 -3.09 -15.39
C VAL A 131 -12.89 -1.93 -15.73
N ASN A 132 -14.19 -2.17 -15.65
CA ASN A 132 -15.21 -1.14 -15.81
C ASN A 132 -15.76 -0.78 -14.46
N VAL A 133 -15.87 0.51 -14.17
CA VAL A 133 -16.33 0.99 -12.88
C VAL A 133 -17.35 2.11 -12.99
N SER A 134 -18.24 2.18 -12.00
CA SER A 134 -19.18 3.27 -11.81
C SER A 134 -19.24 3.63 -10.33
N THR A 135 -19.29 4.91 -9.99
CA THR A 135 -19.50 5.48 -8.65
C THR A 135 -20.39 6.72 -8.72
N GLN A 136 -21.26 6.92 -7.73
CA GLN A 136 -22.18 8.05 -7.70
C GLN A 136 -21.74 9.19 -6.77
N GLU A 137 -20.78 8.97 -5.86
CA GLU A 137 -20.33 9.99 -4.89
C GLU A 137 -19.19 9.48 -3.99
N TRP A 138 -18.98 8.17 -3.91
CA TRP A 138 -18.02 7.57 -2.98
C TRP A 138 -16.66 7.31 -3.66
N PRO A 139 -15.56 7.79 -3.05
CA PRO A 139 -14.23 7.53 -3.58
C PRO A 139 -13.84 6.09 -3.27
N PHE A 140 -13.81 5.24 -4.29
CA PHE A 140 -12.92 4.09 -4.31
C PHE A 140 -11.90 4.33 -5.42
N GLY A 141 -10.66 3.89 -5.24
CA GLY A 141 -9.58 4.09 -6.21
C GLY A 141 -8.78 2.81 -6.39
N ILE A 142 -8.36 2.56 -7.63
CA ILE A 142 -7.45 1.45 -7.94
C ILE A 142 -6.09 1.81 -7.35
N ASP A 143 -5.51 0.89 -6.58
CA ASP A 143 -4.24 1.04 -5.88
C ASP A 143 -3.11 0.32 -6.64
N ARG A 144 -3.34 -0.95 -7.00
CA ARG A 144 -2.37 -1.72 -7.79
C ARG A 144 -2.99 -2.95 -8.45
N ILE A 145 -2.29 -3.47 -9.44
CA ILE A 145 -2.57 -4.76 -10.06
C ILE A 145 -1.47 -5.74 -9.65
N GLU A 146 -1.85 -6.95 -9.27
CA GLU A 146 -0.90 -8.01 -8.99
C GLU A 146 -1.18 -9.20 -9.92
N TYR A 147 -0.16 -9.79 -10.53
CA TYR A 147 -0.33 -10.97 -11.38
C TYR A 147 0.89 -11.89 -11.34
N VAL A 148 0.69 -13.17 -11.70
CA VAL A 148 1.78 -14.14 -11.80
C VAL A 148 2.32 -14.11 -13.24
N PRO A 149 3.53 -13.58 -13.49
CA PRO A 149 4.05 -13.42 -14.84
C PRO A 149 4.48 -14.76 -15.47
N ALA A 150 4.41 -14.83 -16.80
CA ALA A 150 4.85 -15.97 -17.59
C ALA A 150 6.37 -16.19 -17.58
N VAL A 151 7.11 -15.09 -17.50
CA VAL A 151 8.56 -15.06 -17.47
C VAL A 151 8.97 -14.08 -16.37
N ARG A 152 9.95 -14.49 -15.57
CA ARG A 152 10.60 -13.63 -14.57
C ARG A 152 11.29 -12.48 -15.28
N GLY A 153 11.00 -11.25 -14.90
CA GLY A 153 11.40 -10.06 -15.67
C GLY A 153 11.03 -8.72 -15.06
N GLY A 154 10.86 -8.65 -13.74
CA GLY A 154 10.49 -7.40 -13.05
C GLY A 154 10.75 -7.52 -11.56
N TYR A 155 9.70 -7.39 -10.76
CA TYR A 155 9.75 -7.62 -9.33
C TYR A 155 8.85 -8.77 -8.93
N THR A 156 9.27 -9.49 -7.90
CA THR A 156 8.44 -10.47 -7.21
C THR A 156 8.22 -9.99 -5.77
N ILE A 157 6.96 -9.81 -5.38
CA ILE A 157 6.62 -9.66 -3.95
C ILE A 157 6.58 -11.04 -3.30
N VAL A 158 7.36 -11.17 -2.24
CA VAL A 158 7.53 -12.38 -1.45
C VAL A 158 6.85 -12.16 -0.12
N ASP A 159 5.91 -13.05 0.16
CA ASP A 159 5.24 -13.15 1.43
C ASP A 159 6.22 -13.58 2.54
N PRO A 160 6.23 -12.94 3.72
CA PRO A 160 7.07 -13.37 4.85
C PRO A 160 6.84 -14.82 5.30
N LEU A 161 5.69 -15.42 4.99
CA LEU A 161 5.36 -16.83 5.22
C LEU A 161 5.78 -17.77 4.07
N ASN A 162 6.49 -17.26 3.06
CA ASN A 162 7.02 -18.09 1.98
C ASN A 162 7.88 -19.23 2.57
N PRO A 163 7.70 -20.49 2.14
CA PRO A 163 8.41 -21.64 2.71
C PRO A 163 9.93 -21.60 2.50
N ARG A 164 10.43 -20.76 1.57
CA ARG A 164 11.87 -20.49 1.39
C ARG A 164 12.44 -19.51 2.41
N ILE A 165 11.58 -18.89 3.23
CA ILE A 165 12.01 -18.07 4.35
C ILE A 165 12.13 -18.97 5.57
N SER A 166 13.33 -19.03 6.15
CA SER A 166 13.58 -19.64 7.45
C SER A 166 13.71 -18.54 8.51
N THR A 167 13.14 -18.74 9.70
CA THR A 167 13.23 -17.77 10.79
C THR A 167 13.10 -18.46 12.14
N ASP A 168 13.80 -17.94 13.16
CA ASP A 168 13.60 -18.29 14.57
C ASP A 168 12.68 -17.29 15.29
N ALA A 169 12.14 -16.31 14.55
CA ALA A 169 11.28 -15.25 15.05
C ALA A 169 9.80 -15.65 15.01
N PHE A 170 8.94 -14.81 15.56
CA PHE A 170 7.50 -15.06 15.58
C PHE A 170 6.90 -14.85 14.19
N ARG A 171 6.10 -15.83 13.71
CA ARG A 171 5.29 -15.73 12.49
C ARG A 171 3.85 -15.44 12.85
N ASN A 172 3.29 -14.38 12.28
CA ASN A 172 1.87 -14.10 12.38
C ASN A 172 1.18 -14.57 11.11
N GLU A 173 0.48 -15.71 11.18
CA GLU A 173 -0.25 -16.30 10.06
C GLU A 173 -1.42 -15.43 9.59
N THR A 174 -2.03 -14.67 10.51
CA THR A 174 -3.18 -13.81 10.21
C THR A 174 -2.75 -12.54 9.48
N SER A 175 -1.76 -11.82 10.02
CA SER A 175 -1.25 -10.59 9.38
C SER A 175 -0.19 -10.85 8.30
N ARG A 176 0.24 -12.10 8.13
CA ARG A 176 1.25 -12.55 7.15
C ARG A 176 2.58 -11.82 7.32
N GLU A 177 3.07 -11.78 8.56
CA GLU A 177 4.26 -11.02 8.95
C GLU A 177 5.26 -11.87 9.74
N VAL A 178 6.53 -11.48 9.69
CA VAL A 178 7.59 -11.99 10.59
C VAL A 178 8.00 -10.89 11.57
N ARG A 179 7.92 -11.19 12.87
CA ARG A 179 8.24 -10.26 13.96
C ARG A 179 9.47 -10.71 14.74
N MET A 180 10.50 -9.88 14.71
CA MET A 180 11.75 -10.03 15.46
C MET A 180 11.82 -9.03 16.62
N ASN A 181 11.74 -9.53 17.85
CA ASN A 181 11.79 -8.71 19.09
C ASN A 181 12.86 -9.18 20.09
N ALA A 182 13.57 -10.26 19.80
CA ALA A 182 14.66 -10.79 20.61
C ALA A 182 16.00 -10.49 19.93
N ASN A 183 16.96 -9.97 20.69
CA ASN A 183 18.30 -9.71 20.18
C ASN A 183 18.89 -10.98 19.54
N GLY A 184 19.39 -10.85 18.32
CA GLY A 184 19.98 -11.95 17.56
C GLY A 184 18.98 -12.82 16.81
N SER A 185 17.66 -12.60 16.93
CA SER A 185 16.65 -13.27 16.08
C SER A 185 16.86 -12.92 14.61
N LYS A 186 16.60 -13.90 13.73
CA LYS A 186 16.97 -13.86 12.32
C LYS A 186 15.84 -14.30 11.40
N MET A 187 15.88 -13.75 10.19
CA MET A 187 15.15 -14.22 9.03
C MET A 187 16.13 -14.43 7.88
N THR A 188 16.11 -15.62 7.28
CA THR A 188 16.94 -15.97 6.11
C THR A 188 16.03 -16.30 4.94
N TYR A 189 16.34 -15.74 3.76
CA TYR A 189 15.57 -15.94 2.54
C TYR A 189 16.51 -16.26 1.37
N GLU A 190 16.26 -17.41 0.73
CA GLU A 190 16.92 -17.82 -0.51
C GLU A 190 16.13 -17.32 -1.71
N TYR A 191 16.72 -16.43 -2.50
CA TYR A 191 16.05 -15.78 -3.63
C TYR A 191 16.84 -15.90 -4.92
N PHE A 192 16.15 -15.73 -6.05
CA PHE A 192 16.77 -15.63 -7.37
C PHE A 192 16.43 -14.26 -7.96
N GLY A 193 17.44 -13.40 -8.14
CA GLY A 193 17.25 -12.02 -8.57
C GLY A 193 18.55 -11.22 -8.52
N THR A 194 18.44 -9.89 -8.42
CA THR A 194 19.57 -8.95 -8.37
C THR A 194 19.59 -8.09 -7.12
N ALA A 195 18.44 -7.84 -6.48
CA ALA A 195 18.36 -7.04 -5.26
C ALA A 195 17.05 -7.33 -4.51
N VAL A 196 16.99 -6.92 -3.24
CA VAL A 196 15.82 -7.05 -2.37
C VAL A 196 15.55 -5.72 -1.65
N ALA A 197 14.31 -5.26 -1.71
CA ALA A 197 13.78 -4.22 -0.83
C ALA A 197 12.94 -4.86 0.27
N CYS A 198 13.22 -4.53 1.53
CA CYS A 198 12.47 -5.04 2.67
C CYS A 198 11.48 -3.99 3.17
N HIS A 199 10.21 -4.36 3.22
CA HIS A 199 9.14 -3.52 3.75
C HIS A 199 8.62 -4.09 5.07
N GLY A 200 8.20 -3.19 5.94
CA GLY A 200 7.74 -3.52 7.27
C GLY A 200 6.67 -2.58 7.79
N LYS A 201 6.40 -2.72 9.09
CA LYS A 201 5.55 -1.79 9.82
C LYS A 201 6.17 -1.38 11.14
N ILE A 202 5.79 -0.19 11.59
CA ILE A 202 6.05 0.30 12.94
C ILE A 202 4.76 0.11 13.73
N GLU A 203 4.85 -0.61 14.85
CA GLU A 203 3.69 -0.90 15.68
C GLU A 203 3.24 0.33 16.48
N GLY A 204 1.94 0.42 16.77
CA GLY A 204 1.33 1.53 17.51
C GLY A 204 1.71 1.63 19.00
N SER A 205 2.78 0.97 19.45
CA SER A 205 3.29 1.10 20.81
C SER A 205 4.34 2.22 20.92
N THR A 206 4.29 3.00 22.00
CA THR A 206 5.31 4.03 22.26
C THR A 206 6.63 3.39 22.71
N LEU A 207 7.50 3.08 21.75
CA LEU A 207 8.81 2.49 21.97
C LEU A 207 9.91 3.30 21.26
N PRO A 208 11.10 3.42 21.86
CA PRO A 208 12.24 4.04 21.19
C PRO A 208 12.68 3.22 19.98
N SER A 209 13.40 3.87 19.06
CA SER A 209 14.00 3.21 17.89
C SER A 209 14.90 2.05 18.29
N SER A 210 15.07 1.10 17.39
CA SER A 210 16.03 0.00 17.51
C SER A 210 16.89 -0.08 16.26
N SER A 211 17.66 -1.15 16.12
CA SER A 211 18.51 -1.39 14.97
C SER A 211 18.44 -2.85 14.55
N ALA A 212 18.78 -3.08 13.29
CA ALA A 212 18.94 -4.40 12.72
C ALA A 212 20.07 -4.37 11.69
N THR A 213 20.42 -5.53 11.18
CA THR A 213 21.41 -5.69 10.11
C THR A 213 20.84 -6.57 9.00
N TYR A 214 21.28 -6.33 7.77
CA TYR A 214 21.09 -7.28 6.67
C TYR A 214 22.45 -7.72 6.13
N GLN A 215 22.48 -8.91 5.54
CA GLN A 215 23.66 -9.52 4.92
C GLN A 215 23.21 -10.26 3.66
N VAL A 216 23.94 -10.09 2.55
CA VAL A 216 23.69 -10.83 1.31
C VAL A 216 24.92 -11.71 1.02
N ASP A 217 24.68 -12.99 0.74
CA ASP A 217 25.72 -13.97 0.37
C ASP A 217 26.88 -14.11 1.38
N GLY A 218 26.61 -13.85 2.66
CA GLY A 218 27.62 -13.97 3.72
C GLY A 218 28.60 -12.79 3.83
N GLU A 219 28.38 -11.69 3.11
CA GLU A 219 29.22 -10.48 3.18
C GLU A 219 29.14 -9.74 4.54
N ASP A 220 29.89 -8.65 4.72
CA ASP A 220 29.81 -7.90 5.98
C ASP A 220 28.39 -7.36 6.23
N PRO A 221 27.82 -7.54 7.45
CA PRO A 221 26.49 -7.06 7.76
C PRO A 221 26.37 -5.54 7.68
N VAL A 222 25.32 -5.05 7.02
CA VAL A 222 24.99 -3.63 6.89
C VAL A 222 23.90 -3.27 7.90
N SER A 223 24.19 -2.31 8.78
CA SER A 223 23.26 -1.83 9.80
C SER A 223 22.20 -0.89 9.21
N PHE A 224 20.97 -0.98 9.71
CA PHE A 224 19.90 -0.03 9.46
C PHE A 224 19.07 0.22 10.73
N ASP A 225 18.43 1.39 10.79
CA ASP A 225 17.58 1.79 11.91
C ASP A 225 16.16 1.25 11.75
N VAL A 226 15.56 0.84 12.86
CA VAL A 226 14.12 0.56 12.95
C VAL A 226 13.49 1.74 13.70
N PRO A 227 12.73 2.60 13.02
CA PRO A 227 12.12 3.78 13.65
C PRO A 227 11.29 3.43 14.88
N GLY A 228 11.37 4.26 15.92
CA GLY A 228 10.44 4.17 17.05
C GLY A 228 9.05 4.69 16.68
N SER A 229 8.10 4.58 17.62
CA SER A 229 6.76 5.17 17.46
C SER A 229 6.39 5.98 18.69
N SER A 230 5.53 6.97 18.47
CA SER A 230 4.85 7.75 19.50
C SER A 230 3.40 7.29 19.74
N GLY A 231 3.08 6.04 19.38
CA GLY A 231 1.74 5.47 19.52
C GLY A 231 0.92 5.41 18.23
N ILE A 232 1.56 5.62 17.07
CA ILE A 232 0.92 5.57 15.75
C ILE A 232 1.50 4.39 14.99
N GLU A 233 0.63 3.52 14.49
CA GLU A 233 1.02 2.44 13.59
C GLU A 233 1.32 3.00 12.19
N THR A 234 2.36 2.49 11.55
CA THR A 234 2.73 2.86 10.18
C THR A 234 3.07 1.61 9.40
N THR A 235 2.35 1.35 8.31
CA THR A 235 2.54 0.18 7.44
C THR A 235 3.21 0.58 6.12
N GLY A 236 3.82 -0.38 5.43
CA GLY A 236 4.45 -0.15 4.13
C GLY A 236 5.76 0.63 4.19
N LEU A 237 6.43 0.67 5.34
CA LEU A 237 7.71 1.36 5.50
C LEU A 237 8.82 0.55 4.82
N GLN A 238 9.51 1.11 3.84
CA GLN A 238 10.77 0.54 3.35
C GLN A 238 11.85 0.67 4.44
N LEU A 239 12.31 -0.46 4.95
CA LEU A 239 13.30 -0.55 6.02
C LEU A 239 14.73 -0.49 5.48
N PHE A 240 14.97 -1.21 4.38
CA PHE A 240 16.26 -1.20 3.67
C PHE A 240 16.09 -1.71 2.23
N GLU A 241 17.12 -1.49 1.43
CA GLU A 241 17.30 -2.06 0.10
C GLU A 241 18.74 -2.55 -0.04
N THR A 242 18.94 -3.73 -0.64
CA THR A 242 20.27 -4.28 -0.89
C THR A 242 20.87 -3.69 -2.17
N PRO A 243 22.21 -3.54 -2.29
CA PRO A 243 22.84 -3.17 -3.55
C PRO A 243 22.51 -4.15 -4.68
N THR A 244 22.43 -3.64 -5.92
CA THR A 244 22.21 -4.47 -7.12
C THR A 244 23.39 -5.40 -7.39
N ARG A 245 23.08 -6.67 -7.69
CA ARG A 245 24.02 -7.75 -7.99
C ARG A 245 23.76 -8.35 -9.37
N THR A 246 24.65 -9.22 -9.81
CA THR A 246 24.42 -10.07 -10.99
C THR A 246 23.22 -10.97 -10.76
N SER A 247 22.35 -11.11 -11.76
CA SER A 247 21.18 -12.00 -11.65
C SER A 247 21.62 -13.42 -11.33
N GLY A 248 21.08 -14.00 -10.26
CA GLY A 248 21.46 -15.31 -9.79
C GLY A 248 20.79 -15.71 -8.48
N ALA A 249 21.20 -16.85 -7.94
CA ALA A 249 20.76 -17.30 -6.62
C ALA A 249 21.56 -16.58 -5.53
N HIS A 250 20.84 -16.08 -4.52
CA HIS A 250 21.39 -15.30 -3.42
C HIS A 250 20.73 -15.67 -2.09
N THR A 251 21.41 -15.37 -0.99
CA THR A 251 20.89 -15.57 0.36
C THR A 251 20.86 -14.24 1.11
N LEU A 252 19.67 -13.76 1.46
CA LEU A 252 19.47 -12.62 2.36
C LEU A 252 19.34 -13.12 3.80
N THR A 253 20.12 -12.56 4.72
CA THR A 253 19.95 -12.75 6.17
C THR A 253 19.70 -11.41 6.84
N VAL A 254 18.57 -11.29 7.55
CA VAL A 254 18.22 -10.13 8.36
C VAL A 254 18.32 -10.52 9.82
N THR A 255 19.03 -9.74 10.63
CA THR A 255 19.23 -10.00 12.07
C THR A 255 18.82 -8.78 12.89
N TYR A 256 17.92 -8.98 13.85
CA TYR A 256 17.53 -7.93 14.78
C TYR A 256 18.59 -7.73 15.87
N THR A 257 19.10 -6.50 16.00
CA THR A 257 20.14 -6.15 16.99
C THR A 257 19.62 -5.31 18.14
N GLY A 258 18.31 -5.04 18.18
CA GLY A 258 17.64 -4.34 19.27
C GLY A 258 17.44 -5.20 20.53
N SER A 259 16.54 -4.73 21.40
CA SER A 259 16.14 -5.44 22.62
C SER A 259 14.63 -5.37 22.79
N GLN A 260 14.07 -6.20 23.67
CA GLN A 260 12.63 -6.25 23.93
C GLN A 260 12.04 -4.92 24.46
N ALA A 261 12.87 -3.98 24.92
CA ALA A 261 12.47 -2.66 25.38
C ALA A 261 12.46 -1.59 24.28
N ARG A 262 12.76 -1.97 23.02
CA ARG A 262 12.79 -1.09 21.85
C ARG A 262 11.83 -1.59 20.77
N MET A 263 11.60 -0.78 19.74
CA MET A 263 10.71 -1.15 18.64
C MET A 263 11.14 -2.49 18.01
N PRO A 264 10.27 -3.50 17.91
CA PRO A 264 10.56 -4.73 17.18
C PRO A 264 10.74 -4.45 15.68
N LEU A 265 11.48 -5.32 15.00
CA LEU A 265 11.51 -5.36 13.54
C LEU A 265 10.36 -6.24 13.06
N VAL A 266 9.42 -5.65 12.31
CA VAL A 266 8.33 -6.39 11.66
C VAL A 266 8.52 -6.33 10.15
N VAL A 267 8.68 -7.49 9.52
CA VAL A 267 8.78 -7.64 8.06
C VAL A 267 7.41 -8.04 7.53
N SER A 268 6.86 -7.24 6.63
CA SER A 268 5.55 -7.46 6.00
C SER A 268 5.65 -7.90 4.55
N SER A 269 6.74 -7.56 3.84
CA SER A 269 7.03 -8.11 2.52
C SER A 269 8.50 -7.93 2.14
N LEU A 270 8.98 -8.80 1.25
CA LEU A 270 10.22 -8.62 0.52
C LEU A 270 9.90 -8.43 -0.95
N ILE A 271 10.51 -7.44 -1.60
CA ILE A 271 10.37 -7.22 -3.04
C ILE A 271 11.70 -7.60 -3.68
N VAL A 272 11.71 -8.66 -4.47
CA VAL A 272 12.89 -9.14 -5.20
C VAL A 272 12.90 -8.52 -6.57
N GLN A 273 13.95 -7.79 -6.92
CA GLN A 273 14.24 -7.37 -8.29
C GLN A 273 14.85 -8.54 -9.05
N GLU A 274 14.30 -8.89 -10.22
CA GLU A 274 14.77 -10.03 -11.04
C GLU A 274 15.63 -9.57 -12.24
N ASP A 275 15.36 -8.38 -12.75
CA ASP A 275 16.10 -7.75 -13.86
C ASP A 275 16.82 -6.48 -13.37
N PRO A 276 18.15 -6.40 -13.49
CA PRO A 276 18.92 -5.23 -13.05
C PRO A 276 18.59 -3.96 -13.83
N ASN A 277 18.00 -4.07 -15.03
CA ASN A 277 17.66 -2.93 -15.88
C ASN A 277 16.32 -2.29 -15.52
N VAL A 278 15.52 -2.93 -14.66
CA VAL A 278 14.29 -2.35 -14.13
C VAL A 278 14.65 -1.75 -12.77
N PRO A 279 14.75 -0.41 -12.61
CA PRO A 279 15.06 0.21 -11.32
C PRO A 279 13.89 0.04 -10.36
N PHE A 280 14.12 -0.33 -9.09
CA PHE A 280 13.04 -0.40 -8.10
C PHE A 280 12.17 0.83 -8.28
N LEU A 281 10.88 0.62 -8.61
CA LEU A 281 9.89 1.68 -8.60
C LEU A 281 9.67 2.02 -7.12
N LEU A 282 10.66 2.68 -6.53
CA LEU A 282 10.54 3.24 -5.20
C LEU A 282 9.33 4.15 -5.25
N PRO A 283 8.46 4.10 -4.24
CA PRO A 283 7.68 5.27 -3.94
C PRO A 283 8.66 6.42 -3.83
N LEU A 284 8.50 7.43 -4.69
CA LEU A 284 9.32 8.64 -4.58
C LEU A 284 9.32 9.03 -3.11
N PRO A 285 10.50 9.20 -2.46
CA PRO A 285 10.54 9.41 -1.03
C PRO A 285 9.61 10.56 -0.67
N VAL A 286 8.56 10.25 0.10
CA VAL A 286 7.72 11.27 0.73
C VAL A 286 8.55 11.86 1.88
N HIS A 287 9.58 12.62 1.51
CA HIS A 287 10.42 13.34 2.44
C HIS A 287 10.65 14.75 1.91
N ARG A 288 9.86 15.68 2.46
CA ARG A 288 10.44 16.60 3.43
C ARG A 288 9.57 16.63 4.67
N PRO A 289 10.12 16.51 5.90
CA PRO A 289 9.44 17.09 7.04
C PRO A 289 9.21 18.56 6.69
N VAL A 290 7.96 19.02 6.76
CA VAL A 290 7.71 20.45 6.83
C VAL A 290 8.41 20.88 8.11
N THR A 291 9.57 21.51 7.97
CA THR A 291 10.11 22.37 9.01
C THR A 291 8.99 23.34 9.31
N GLN A 292 8.27 23.14 10.42
CA GLN A 292 7.43 24.17 10.97
C GLN A 292 8.38 25.31 11.30
N VAL A 293 8.48 26.26 10.37
CA VAL A 293 8.86 27.62 10.71
C VAL A 293 7.78 28.07 11.67
N LEU A 294 8.10 28.02 12.97
CA LEU A 294 7.41 28.78 14.00
C LEU A 294 7.59 30.26 13.63
N GLN A 295 6.77 30.77 12.72
CA GLN A 295 6.54 32.20 12.66
C GLN A 295 5.55 32.55 13.76
N VAL A 296 6.15 33.04 14.85
CA VAL A 296 5.51 33.95 15.78
C VAL A 296 4.79 35.04 14.98
N SER A 297 3.46 35.04 15.03
CA SER A 297 2.68 36.26 14.82
C SER A 297 1.87 36.51 16.08
N ALA A 298 2.50 37.27 16.97
CA ALA A 298 1.79 38.17 17.85
C ALA A 298 1.03 39.21 17.00
N LEU A 299 -0.06 39.75 17.57
CA LEU A 299 -0.99 40.75 17.01
C LEU A 299 -2.02 40.26 16.00
N VAL A 300 -3.17 39.76 16.47
CA VAL A 300 -4.49 40.39 16.24
C VAL A 300 -5.41 39.97 17.39
N GLY A 301 -5.25 40.65 18.54
CA GLY A 301 -6.06 40.44 19.73
C GLY A 301 -6.86 41.69 20.11
N THR A 302 -7.43 42.43 19.13
CA THR A 302 -8.23 43.64 19.43
C THR A 302 -9.10 44.07 18.24
N GLN A 303 -9.97 43.21 17.68
CA GLN A 303 -11.06 43.74 16.82
C GLN A 303 -12.32 42.88 16.66
N VAL A 304 -12.63 41.95 17.58
CA VAL A 304 -13.90 41.20 17.54
C VAL A 304 -14.99 41.80 18.45
N HIS A 305 -14.75 42.96 19.07
CA HIS A 305 -15.75 43.66 19.88
C HIS A 305 -16.46 44.84 19.20
N ARG A 306 -16.26 45.08 17.90
CA ARG A 306 -16.95 46.16 17.15
C ARG A 306 -17.87 45.74 16.01
N LEU A 307 -18.11 44.45 15.79
CA LEU A 307 -19.02 43.98 14.72
C LEU A 307 -20.27 43.20 15.20
N ARG A 308 -20.55 43.19 16.52
CA ARG A 308 -21.85 42.72 17.06
C ARG A 308 -22.83 43.83 17.47
N LEU A 309 -22.44 45.10 17.34
CA LEU A 309 -23.32 46.25 17.64
C LEU A 309 -23.90 46.96 16.41
N ALA A 310 -23.48 46.63 15.18
CA ALA A 310 -24.00 47.27 13.96
C ALA A 310 -25.13 46.50 13.25
N ARG A 311 -25.56 45.34 13.77
CA ARG A 311 -26.68 44.55 13.19
C ARG A 311 -27.98 44.59 13.99
N ARG A 312 -28.03 45.34 15.11
CA ARG A 312 -29.27 45.51 15.90
C ARG A 312 -30.04 46.81 15.61
N ASP A 313 -29.45 47.79 14.94
CA ASP A 313 -30.11 49.08 14.67
C ASP A 313 -30.79 49.21 13.30
N LEU A 314 -30.73 48.19 12.43
CA LEU A 314 -31.35 48.23 11.10
C LEU A 314 -32.73 47.53 11.00
N VAL A 315 -33.26 46.99 12.10
CA VAL A 315 -34.59 46.35 12.12
C VAL A 315 -35.64 47.18 12.90
N ALA A 316 -35.23 48.23 13.63
CA ALA A 316 -36.13 49.04 14.47
C ALA A 316 -36.66 50.33 13.80
N ARG A 317 -36.54 50.51 12.48
CA ARG A 317 -37.09 51.67 11.75
C ARG A 317 -38.09 51.32 10.63
N ARG A 318 -38.80 50.20 10.75
CA ARG A 318 -39.88 49.83 9.81
C ARG A 318 -41.28 49.68 10.41
N PHE A 319 -41.49 50.14 11.63
CA PHE A 319 -42.83 50.30 12.21
C PHE A 319 -42.90 51.57 13.06
N ARG A 320 -43.03 52.72 12.39
CA ARG A 320 -43.82 53.89 12.81
C ARG A 320 -44.21 54.65 11.55
#